data_AF-A0A1S2YQB8-F1
#
_entry.id   AF-A0A1S2YQB8-F1
#
_cell.length_a   1.000
_cell.length_b   1.000
_cell.length_c   1.000
_cell.angle_alpha   90.00
_cell.angle_beta   90.00
_cell.angle_gamma   90.00
#
_symmetry.space_group_name_H-M   'P 1'
#
loop_
_entity.id
_entity.type
_entity.pdbx_description
1 polymer ?
#
loop_
_entity_poly.entity_id
_entity_poly.type
_entity_poly.pdbx_seq_one_letter_code
_entity_poly.pdbx_strand_id
1 'polypeptide(L)'
;MAFNNGLRSAAKLIASSESSLSKSVSRGFHSTGMKRMGGHGHGDPEYMHSYHMYNLDKMKHQGLKMSLAVFTAFSIGVAVPVYAVIFQQKKTASG
;
A
#
# COMPACT_ATOMS: atom_id res chain seq x y z
N MET A 1 35.58 18.69 13.17
CA MET A 1 34.41 18.37 14.02
C MET A 1 33.46 19.56 14.04
N ALA A 2 32.30 19.49 13.37
CA ALA A 2 31.40 20.65 13.20
C ALA A 2 29.90 20.32 13.35
N PHE A 3 29.55 19.12 13.82
CA PHE A 3 28.15 18.66 13.90
C PHE A 3 27.45 18.96 15.25
N ASN A 4 28.16 19.49 16.24
CA ASN A 4 27.61 19.66 17.59
C ASN A 4 26.75 20.92 17.81
N ASN A 5 26.76 21.90 16.90
CA ASN A 5 26.02 23.16 17.09
C ASN A 5 24.60 23.16 16.51
N GLY A 6 24.26 22.24 15.60
CA GLY A 6 22.92 22.16 14.98
C GLY A 6 21.85 21.64 15.96
N LEU A 7 22.21 20.69 16.81
CA LEU A 7 21.30 20.04 17.75
C LEU A 7 20.78 20.99 18.84
N ARG A 8 21.60 21.95 19.30
CA ARG A 8 21.16 22.95 20.30
C ARG A 8 20.21 24.01 19.73
N SER A 9 20.30 24.33 18.44
CA SER A 9 19.40 25.28 17.80
C SER A 9 18.02 24.67 17.50
N ALA A 10 17.97 23.40 17.09
CA ALA A 10 16.71 22.68 16.89
C ALA A 10 15.90 22.53 18.20
N ALA A 11 16.58 22.29 19.33
CA ALA A 11 15.92 22.19 20.63
C ALA A 11 15.20 23.50 21.05
N LYS A 12 15.71 24.66 20.63
CA LYS A 12 15.09 25.97 20.94
C LYS A 12 13.85 26.25 20.09
N LEU A 13 13.75 25.70 18.88
CA LEU A 13 12.55 25.74 18.04
C LEU A 13 11.44 24.81 18.56
N ILE A 14 11.82 23.68 19.16
CA ILE A 14 10.88 22.76 19.81
C ILE A 14 10.30 23.40 21.09
N ALA A 15 11.16 24.03 21.91
CA ALA A 15 10.72 24.68 23.16
C ALA A 15 9.86 25.96 22.97
N SER A 16 9.83 26.54 21.76
CA SER A 16 9.00 27.71 21.44
C SER A 16 7.67 27.35 20.76
N SER A 17 7.39 26.06 20.53
CA SER A 17 6.12 25.56 19.98
C SER A 17 5.06 25.23 21.06
N GLU A 18 5.20 25.77 22.27
CA GLU A 18 4.31 25.52 23.43
C GLU A 18 3.10 26.47 23.51
N SER A 19 2.82 27.34 22.52
CA SER A 19 1.76 28.37 22.66
C SER A 19 0.76 28.53 21.53
N SER A 20 0.74 27.63 20.55
CA SER A 20 -0.31 27.68 19.53
C SER A 20 -0.47 26.32 18.88
N LEU A 21 -1.42 25.54 19.41
CA LEU A 21 -2.55 24.96 18.68
C LEU A 21 -3.28 23.99 19.62
N SER A 22 -3.99 24.58 20.59
CA SER A 22 -5.19 23.97 21.14
C SER A 22 -6.21 23.83 20.02
N LYS A 23 -6.16 22.69 19.33
CA LYS A 23 -7.35 22.04 18.80
C LYS A 23 -7.03 20.56 18.71
N SER A 24 -7.53 19.81 19.69
CA SER A 24 -7.68 18.36 19.59
C SER A 24 -8.56 18.09 18.36
N VAL A 25 -7.92 17.94 17.20
CA VAL A 25 -8.57 17.34 16.05
C VAL A 25 -8.67 15.88 16.42
N SER A 26 -9.85 15.49 16.89
CA SER A 26 -10.29 14.11 16.90
C SER A 26 -10.19 13.60 15.46
N ARG A 27 -9.01 13.09 15.08
CA ARG A 27 -8.86 12.22 13.93
C ARG A 27 -9.46 10.89 14.34
N GLY A 28 -10.80 10.87 14.43
CA GLY A 28 -11.54 9.64 14.49
C GLY A 28 -11.13 8.87 13.24
N PHE A 29 -10.46 7.74 13.44
CA PHE A 29 -10.34 6.74 12.39
C PHE A 29 -11.76 6.46 11.95
N HIS A 30 -12.11 6.94 10.75
CA HIS A 30 -13.36 6.56 10.12
C HIS A 30 -13.18 5.09 9.77
N SER A 31 -13.49 4.23 10.75
CA SER A 31 -13.78 2.83 10.51
C SER A 31 -14.92 2.87 9.51
N THR A 32 -14.60 2.69 8.23
CA THR A 32 -15.61 2.43 7.22
C THR A 32 -16.32 1.20 7.74
N GLY A 33 -17.49 1.41 8.35
CA GLY A 33 -18.27 0.35 8.97
C GLY A 33 -18.29 -0.82 8.02
N MET A 34 -17.94 -1.99 8.52
CA MET A 34 -18.06 -3.24 7.79
C MET A 34 -19.44 -3.24 7.13
N LYS A 35 -19.46 -2.97 5.81
CA LYS A 35 -20.70 -2.98 5.03
C LYS A 35 -21.26 -4.38 5.23
N ARG A 36 -22.34 -4.48 6.02
CA ARG A 36 -23.01 -5.75 6.25
C ARG A 36 -23.38 -6.31 4.88
N MET A 37 -22.75 -7.42 4.50
CA MET A 37 -23.24 -8.24 3.41
C MET A 37 -24.44 -9.01 3.96
N GLY A 38 -25.56 -8.30 4.08
CA GLY A 38 -26.86 -8.86 4.42
C GLY A 38 -27.77 -8.72 3.21
N GLY A 39 -28.06 -9.85 2.57
CA GLY A 39 -28.97 -9.95 1.44
C GLY A 39 -29.09 -11.40 0.99
N HIS A 40 -29.88 -12.18 1.70
CA HIS A 40 -30.24 -13.55 1.36
C HIS A 40 -31.05 -13.55 0.05
N GLY A 41 -30.38 -13.77 -1.09
CA GLY A 41 -30.98 -14.06 -2.38
C GLY A 41 -30.81 -15.54 -2.67
N HIS A 42 -31.92 -16.26 -2.76
CA HIS A 42 -31.97 -17.69 -3.00
C HIS A 42 -31.15 -18.11 -4.24
N GLY A 43 -30.11 -18.92 -4.03
CA GLY A 43 -29.95 -20.21 -4.71
C GLY A 43 -29.64 -20.27 -6.21
N ASP A 44 -29.06 -19.25 -6.85
CA ASP A 44 -28.47 -19.43 -8.18
C ASP A 44 -26.94 -19.64 -8.08
N PRO A 45 -26.37 -20.69 -8.70
CA PRO A 45 -24.94 -20.98 -8.57
C PRO A 45 -24.14 -19.87 -9.26
N GLU A 46 -23.56 -18.98 -8.46
CA GLU A 46 -22.76 -17.80 -8.87
C GLU A 46 -21.62 -18.11 -9.84
N TYR A 47 -21.31 -19.39 -10.05
CA TYR A 47 -20.24 -19.87 -10.92
C TYR A 47 -20.67 -20.77 -12.09
N MET A 48 -21.89 -21.33 -12.12
CA MET A 48 -22.29 -22.32 -13.15
C MET A 48 -23.34 -21.84 -14.16
N HIS A 49 -24.19 -20.86 -13.80
CA HIS A 49 -25.25 -20.35 -14.69
C HIS A 49 -25.22 -18.82 -14.84
N SER A 50 -24.09 -18.17 -14.59
CA SER A 50 -23.96 -16.74 -14.82
C SER A 50 -23.88 -16.43 -16.33
N TYR A 51 -24.59 -15.40 -16.77
CA TYR A 51 -24.57 -14.95 -18.18
C TYR A 51 -23.18 -14.46 -18.63
N HIS A 52 -22.34 -14.02 -17.69
CA HIS A 52 -20.98 -13.54 -17.93
C HIS A 52 -19.96 -14.42 -17.22
N MET A 53 -18.94 -14.88 -17.97
CA MET A 53 -17.87 -15.75 -17.48
C MET A 53 -17.06 -15.15 -16.32
N TYR A 54 -16.89 -13.82 -16.30
CA TYR A 54 -16.22 -13.10 -15.21
C TYR A 54 -17.11 -11.99 -14.66
N ASN A 55 -17.44 -12.06 -13.37
CA ASN A 55 -18.15 -11.01 -12.66
C ASN A 55 -17.17 -10.06 -11.95
N LEU A 56 -16.33 -9.36 -12.73
CA LEU A 56 -15.29 -8.48 -12.19
C LEU A 56 -15.86 -7.31 -11.38
N ASP A 57 -17.00 -6.75 -11.82
CA ASP A 57 -17.64 -5.60 -11.17
C ASP A 57 -18.24 -5.91 -9.80
N LYS A 58 -18.50 -7.19 -9.53
CA LYS A 58 -18.97 -7.65 -8.21
C LYS A 58 -17.81 -7.81 -7.21
N MET A 59 -16.56 -7.64 -7.64
CA MET A 59 -15.39 -7.81 -6.80
C MET A 59 -15.21 -6.61 -5.86
N LYS A 60 -15.23 -6.87 -4.55
CA LYS A 60 -14.93 -5.82 -3.56
C LYS A 60 -13.49 -5.31 -3.74
N HIS A 61 -13.33 -3.98 -3.82
CA HIS A 61 -12.07 -3.27 -4.06
C HIS A 61 -11.37 -3.64 -5.39
N GLN A 62 -12.14 -3.86 -6.46
CA GLN A 62 -11.63 -4.24 -7.79
C GLN A 62 -10.49 -3.35 -8.29
N GLY A 63 -10.63 -2.02 -8.23
CA GLY A 63 -9.58 -1.10 -8.71
C GLY A 63 -8.24 -1.28 -8.00
N LEU A 64 -8.26 -1.48 -6.68
CA LEU A 64 -7.04 -1.74 -5.90
C LEU A 64 -6.42 -3.10 -6.25
N LYS A 65 -7.26 -4.13 -6.39
CA LYS A 65 -6.78 -5.49 -6.71
C LYS A 65 -6.19 -5.57 -8.12
N MET A 66 -6.84 -4.93 -9.09
CA MET A 66 -6.36 -4.92 -10.48
C MET A 66 -5.07 -4.11 -10.62
N SER A 67 -4.99 -2.92 -10.02
CA SER A 67 -3.77 -2.12 -10.09
C SER A 67 -2.60 -2.80 -9.38
N LEU A 68 -2.84 -3.39 -8.21
CA LEU A 68 -1.82 -4.16 -7.48
C LEU A 68 -1.39 -5.39 -8.28
N ALA A 69 -2.33 -6.14 -8.86
CA ALA A 69 -2.01 -7.32 -9.67
C ALA A 69 -1.13 -6.97 -10.87
N VAL A 70 -1.48 -5.92 -11.61
CA VAL A 70 -0.67 -5.44 -12.75
C VAL A 70 0.71 -4.97 -12.28
N PHE A 71 0.77 -4.20 -11.20
CA PHE A 71 2.04 -3.72 -10.65
C PHE A 71 2.94 -4.87 -10.21
N THR A 72 2.40 -5.88 -9.53
CA THR A 72 3.15 -7.07 -9.10
C THR A 72 3.67 -7.88 -10.29
N ALA A 73 2.81 -8.13 -11.29
CA ALA A 73 3.21 -8.87 -12.49
C ALA A 73 4.34 -8.15 -13.24
N PHE A 74 4.21 -6.84 -13.43
CA PHE A 74 5.25 -6.01 -14.05
C PHE A 74 6.55 -6.02 -13.23
N SER A 75 6.44 -5.85 -11.91
CA SER A 75 7.60 -5.83 -11.02
C SER A 75 8.38 -7.14 -11.09
N ILE A 76 7.71 -8.30 -11.12
CA ILE A 76 8.37 -9.61 -11.28
C ILE A 76 9.05 -9.70 -12.66
N GLY A 77 8.36 -9.25 -13.72
CA GLY A 77 8.88 -9.26 -15.09
C GLY A 77 10.18 -8.47 -15.26
N VAL A 78 10.38 -7.39 -14.50
CA VAL A 78 11.60 -6.57 -14.56
C VAL A 78 12.63 -6.99 -13.50
N ALA A 79 12.20 -7.32 -12.29
CA ALA A 79 13.11 -7.63 -11.19
C ALA A 79 13.92 -8.91 -11.44
N VAL A 80 13.29 -9.95 -12.01
CA VAL A 80 13.96 -11.24 -12.25
C VAL A 80 15.14 -11.10 -13.24
N PRO A 81 14.98 -10.49 -14.43
CA PRO A 81 16.11 -10.26 -15.34
C PRO A 81 17.22 -9.39 -14.74
N VAL A 82 16.87 -8.30 -14.06
CA VAL A 82 17.86 -7.41 -13.42
C VAL A 82 18.67 -8.19 -12.37
N TYR A 83 17.99 -8.96 -11.53
CA TYR A 83 18.65 -9.79 -10.52
C TYR A 83 19.56 -10.84 -11.15
N ALA A 84 19.14 -11.46 -12.26
CA ALA A 84 19.96 -12.43 -12.98
C ALA A 84 21.27 -11.80 -13.50
N VAL A 85 21.22 -10.58 -14.04
CA VAL A 85 22.41 -9.85 -14.48
C VAL A 85 23.33 -9.54 -13.31
N ILE A 86 22.79 -9.00 -12.20
CA ILE A 86 23.57 -8.71 -10.99
C ILE A 86 24.24 -9.98 -10.47
N PHE A 87 23.50 -11.09 -10.43
CA PHE A 87 24.03 -12.38 -9.99
C PHE A 87 25.17 -12.86 -10.88
N GLN A 88 25.06 -12.73 -12.21
CA GLN A 88 26.12 -13.07 -13.13
C GLN A 88 27.36 -12.19 -12.95
N GLN A 89 27.20 -10.86 -12.85
CA GLN A 89 28.30 -9.94 -12.62
C GLN A 89 29.03 -10.24 -11.31
N LYS A 90 28.30 -10.59 -10.24
CA LYS A 90 28.89 -10.99 -8.95
C LYS A 90 29.72 -12.26 -9.05
N LYS A 91 29.33 -13.23 -9.90
CA LYS A 91 30.13 -14.44 -10.15
C LYS A 91 31.38 -14.15 -10.98
N THR A 92 31.29 -13.25 -11.96
CA THR A 92 32.44 -12.86 -12.79
C THR A 92 33.47 -12.03 -12.03
N ALA A 93 33.03 -11.14 -11.14
CA ALA A 93 33.91 -10.26 -10.37
C ALA A 93 34.64 -10.96 -9.20
N SER A 94 34.26 -12.18 -8.85
CA SER A 94 34.89 -12.97 -7.77
C SER A 94 35.98 -13.95 -8.27
N GLY A 95 36.31 -13.94 -9.56
CA GLY A 95 37.44 -14.65 -10.14
C GLY A 95 38.66 -13.75 -10.24
#